data_AF-A0A1V8UC78-F1
#
_entry.id   AF-A0A1V8UC78-F1
#
_cell.length_a   1.000
_cell.length_b   1.000
_cell.length_c   1.000
_cell.angle_alpha   90.00
_cell.angle_beta   90.00
_cell.angle_gamma   90.00
#
_symmetry.space_group_name_H-M   'P 1'
#
loop_
_entity.id
_entity.type
_entity.pdbx_description
1 polymer ?
#
loop_
_entity_poly.entity_id
_entity_poly.type
_entity_poly.pdbx_seq_one_letter_code
_entity_poly.pdbx_strand_id
1 'polypeptide(L)'
;MFWRFGGYASISTLDTILDKPDVTVEDLLEESDLIQELKQQNSKLVEFLRDEPILEKLLTYVTADQPPISLKREGSGDSAGKDGEEKTTSTGISFFGRGKSRSRSKSISKRDGDGDTEQDKQEAQRKKFAYVACEVLSSEVWSITEAVLEHRAHLK
;
A
#
# COMPACT_ATOMS: atom_id res chain seq x y z
N MET A 1 14.90 -14.94 26.08
CA MET A 1 14.38 -13.76 26.80
C MET A 1 13.55 -12.94 25.82
N PHE A 2 12.30 -12.64 26.18
CA PHE A 2 11.21 -12.20 25.29
C PHE A 2 10.82 -10.71 25.44
N TRP A 3 11.67 -9.90 26.06
CA TRP A 3 11.44 -8.47 26.16
C TRP A 3 12.66 -7.73 25.68
N ARG A 4 12.55 -7.19 24.48
CA ARG A 4 13.44 -6.13 24.05
C ARG A 4 12.98 -4.83 24.72
N PHE A 5 13.95 -4.10 25.23
CA PHE A 5 13.89 -2.87 26.01
C PHE A 5 12.72 -1.92 25.67
N GLY A 6 12.01 -1.49 26.71
CA GLY A 6 11.52 -0.12 26.78
C GLY A 6 12.71 0.83 26.90
N GLY A 7 12.68 1.97 26.20
CA GLY A 7 13.76 2.95 26.30
C GLY A 7 13.82 4.02 25.21
N TYR A 8 13.06 3.89 24.12
CA TYR A 8 12.81 5.00 23.23
C TYR A 8 11.32 5.00 22.93
N ALA A 9 10.62 6.06 23.34
CA ALA A 9 9.49 6.49 22.52
C ALA A 9 10.11 6.81 21.16
N SER A 10 10.14 5.83 20.25
CA SER A 10 10.42 6.14 18.86
C SER A 10 9.36 7.15 18.50
N ILE A 11 9.79 8.35 18.12
CA ILE A 11 8.89 9.35 17.57
C ILE A 11 8.08 8.63 16.50
N SER A 12 6.76 8.63 16.66
CA SER A 12 5.86 7.96 15.72
C SER A 12 6.17 8.50 14.33
N THR A 13 6.48 7.58 13.40
CA THR A 13 6.71 7.97 12.00
C THR A 13 5.41 8.54 11.43
N LEU A 14 4.26 8.01 11.87
CA LEU A 14 2.94 8.52 11.54
C LEU A 14 2.72 9.93 12.06
N ASP A 15 3.10 10.26 13.29
CA ASP A 15 3.01 11.64 13.80
C ASP A 15 3.82 12.60 12.93
N THR A 16 5.01 12.18 12.50
CA THR A 16 5.88 12.99 11.63
C THR A 16 5.29 13.18 10.23
N ILE A 17 4.56 12.17 9.73
CA ILE A 17 3.85 12.22 8.44
C ILE A 17 2.62 13.13 8.56
N LEU A 18 1.83 12.98 9.63
CA LEU A 18 0.61 13.75 9.90
C LEU A 18 0.87 15.23 10.21
N ASP A 19 2.09 15.57 10.66
CA ASP A 19 2.50 16.98 10.84
C ASP A 19 2.75 17.71 9.51
N LYS A 20 2.80 17.00 8.37
CA LYS A 20 2.96 17.61 7.04
C LYS A 20 1.60 18.14 6.53
N PRO A 21 1.57 19.30 5.86
CA PRO A 21 0.33 19.91 5.40
C PRO A 21 -0.35 19.17 4.23
N ASP A 22 0.39 18.39 3.45
CA ASP A 22 -0.08 17.71 2.25
C ASP A 22 -0.09 16.17 2.41
N VAL A 23 -0.44 15.68 3.61
CA VAL A 23 -0.48 14.24 3.90
C VAL A 23 -1.61 13.54 3.12
N THR A 24 -1.32 12.40 2.51
CA THR A 24 -2.33 11.57 1.83
C THR A 24 -2.62 10.27 2.57
N VAL A 25 -3.71 9.60 2.20
CA VAL A 25 -4.09 8.31 2.79
C VAL A 25 -3.07 7.23 2.42
N GLU A 26 -2.57 7.30 1.19
CA GLU A 26 -1.56 6.39 0.63
C GLU A 26 -0.27 6.44 1.44
N ASP A 27 0.18 7.63 1.85
CA ASP A 27 1.36 7.79 2.72
C ASP A 27 1.19 6.97 4.01
N LEU A 28 0.00 7.00 4.63
CA LEU A 28 -0.26 6.24 5.84
C LEU A 28 -0.40 4.73 5.58
N LEU A 29 -1.04 4.33 4.46
CA LEU A 29 -1.21 2.91 4.08
C LEU A 29 0.12 2.22 3.73
N GLU A 30 1.16 2.98 3.43
CA GLU A 30 2.50 2.44 3.16
C GLU A 30 3.26 2.07 4.44
N GLU A 31 2.97 2.75 5.55
CA GLU A 31 3.66 2.60 6.84
C GLU A 31 3.32 1.27 7.53
N SER A 32 4.34 0.57 8.03
CA SER A 32 4.19 -0.72 8.73
C SER A 32 3.50 -0.59 10.08
N ASP A 33 3.64 0.57 10.72
CA ASP A 33 3.22 0.80 12.10
C ASP A 33 1.77 1.29 12.19
N LEU A 34 1.12 1.59 11.04
CA LEU A 34 -0.25 2.11 10.95
C LEU A 34 -1.23 1.36 11.84
N ILE A 35 -1.33 0.04 11.65
CA ILE A 35 -2.30 -0.79 12.36
C ILE A 35 -1.97 -0.88 13.86
N GLN A 36 -0.68 -0.90 14.21
CA GLN A 36 -0.26 -0.98 15.60
C GLN A 36 -0.56 0.34 16.34
N GLU A 37 -0.24 1.48 15.74
CA GLU A 37 -0.49 2.80 16.32
C GLU A 37 -1.99 3.13 16.40
N LEU A 38 -2.76 2.69 15.39
CA LEU A 38 -4.22 2.78 15.43
C LEU A 38 -4.78 2.00 16.62
N LYS A 39 -4.31 0.76 16.84
CA LYS A 39 -4.71 -0.07 17.99
C LYS A 39 -4.27 0.53 19.33
N GLN A 40 -3.16 1.28 19.35
CA GLN A 40 -2.71 2.05 20.52
C GLN A 40 -3.48 3.37 20.70
N GLN A 41 -4.46 3.65 19.84
CA GLN A 41 -5.29 4.86 19.88
C GLN A 41 -4.45 6.15 19.79
N ASN A 42 -3.47 6.20 18.89
CA ASN A 42 -2.79 7.45 18.55
C ASN A 42 -3.85 8.49 18.12
N SER A 43 -3.96 9.59 18.88
CA SER A 43 -5.03 10.57 18.70
C SER A 43 -4.97 11.29 17.36
N LYS A 44 -3.76 11.68 16.89
CA LYS A 44 -3.59 12.35 15.60
C LYS A 44 -4.02 11.45 14.46
N LEU A 45 -3.63 10.19 14.53
CA LEU A 45 -3.97 9.19 13.53
C LEU A 45 -5.48 8.93 13.49
N VAL A 46 -6.11 8.77 14.67
CA VAL A 46 -7.55 8.56 14.77
C VAL A 46 -8.33 9.76 14.25
N GLU A 47 -7.91 10.98 14.59
CA GLU A 47 -8.52 12.22 14.08
C GLU A 47 -8.42 12.34 12.57
N PHE A 48 -7.29 11.98 11.97
CA PHE A 48 -7.15 11.99 10.51
C PHE A 48 -8.01 10.91 9.83
N LEU A 49 -7.98 9.67 10.35
CA LEU A 49 -8.68 8.55 9.71
C LEU A 49 -10.21 8.62 9.83
N ARG A 50 -10.73 9.34 10.83
CA ARG A 50 -12.18 9.50 11.00
C ARG A 50 -12.80 10.55 10.07
N ASP A 51 -12.00 11.32 9.35
CA ASP A 51 -12.50 12.33 8.42
C ASP A 51 -13.24 11.69 7.24
N GLU A 52 -14.40 12.26 6.89
CA GLU A 52 -15.26 11.77 5.81
C GLU A 52 -14.54 11.48 4.48
N PRO A 53 -13.74 12.40 3.89
CA PRO A 53 -13.05 12.15 2.62
C PRO A 53 -12.00 11.03 2.73
N ILE A 54 -11.48 10.76 3.93
CA ILE A 54 -10.51 9.70 4.19
C ILE A 54 -11.24 8.36 4.27
N LEU A 55 -12.34 8.30 4.99
CA LEU A 55 -13.20 7.11 5.08
C LEU A 55 -13.74 6.70 3.71
N GLU A 56 -14.16 7.65 2.87
CA GLU A 56 -14.62 7.38 1.50
C GLU A 56 -13.51 6.75 0.64
N LYS A 57 -12.28 7.26 0.74
CA LYS A 57 -11.11 6.67 0.06
C LYS A 57 -10.82 5.26 0.56
N LEU A 58 -10.81 5.04 1.88
CA LEU A 58 -10.60 3.71 2.46
C LEU A 58 -11.64 2.71 1.98
N LEU A 59 -12.93 3.09 1.96
CA LEU A 59 -14.01 2.28 1.41
C LEU A 59 -13.81 2.01 -0.09
N THR A 60 -13.36 3.01 -0.85
CA THR A 60 -13.02 2.85 -2.27
C THR A 60 -11.91 1.83 -2.47
N TYR A 61 -10.83 1.85 -1.67
CA TYR A 61 -9.77 0.84 -1.77
C TYR A 61 -10.26 -0.58 -1.49
N VAL A 62 -11.22 -0.75 -0.57
CA VAL A 62 -11.78 -2.06 -0.23
C VAL A 62 -12.77 -2.56 -1.29
N THR A 63 -13.58 -1.66 -1.87
CA THR A 63 -14.71 -2.03 -2.72
C THR A 63 -14.41 -1.98 -4.22
N ALA A 64 -13.50 -1.11 -4.67
CA ALA A 64 -13.28 -0.90 -6.09
C ALA A 64 -12.43 -2.03 -6.70
N ASP A 65 -12.96 -2.73 -7.69
CA ASP A 65 -12.22 -3.69 -8.55
C ASP A 65 -11.11 -3.02 -9.40
N GLN A 66 -11.13 -1.69 -9.49
CA GLN A 66 -10.20 -0.85 -10.25
C GLN A 66 -9.46 0.10 -9.30
N PRO A 67 -8.20 0.48 -9.59
CA PRO A 67 -7.45 1.41 -8.73
C PRO A 67 -8.13 2.79 -8.71
N PRO A 68 -8.19 3.47 -7.54
CA PRO A 68 -8.59 4.86 -7.52
C PRO A 68 -7.60 5.67 -8.35
N ILE A 69 -8.16 6.60 -9.13
CA ILE A 69 -7.49 7.42 -10.13
C ILE A 69 -6.35 8.19 -9.46
N SER A 70 -5.14 7.65 -9.48
CA SER A 70 -3.93 8.44 -9.32
C SER A 70 -3.94 9.45 -10.46
N LEU A 71 -4.15 10.71 -10.10
CA LEU A 71 -4.15 11.92 -10.94
C LEU A 71 -3.55 11.66 -12.33
N LYS A 72 -4.43 11.43 -13.31
CA LYS A 72 -4.06 11.36 -14.72
C LYS A 72 -3.56 12.75 -15.14
N ARG A 73 -2.28 13.02 -14.94
CA ARG A 73 -1.60 14.20 -15.47
C ARG A 73 -1.47 13.99 -16.97
N GLU A 74 -2.39 14.59 -17.73
CA GLU A 74 -2.37 14.56 -19.20
C GLU A 74 -1.09 15.23 -19.73
N GLY A 75 -0.45 14.59 -20.71
CA GLY A 75 0.78 15.07 -21.32
C GLY A 75 1.28 14.13 -22.42
N SER A 76 0.62 14.22 -23.57
CA SER A 76 1.05 13.87 -24.92
C SER A 76 2.55 13.58 -25.18
N GLY A 77 2.83 12.65 -26.10
CA GLY A 77 3.91 12.83 -27.07
C GLY A 77 4.85 11.63 -27.26
N ASP A 78 5.01 11.24 -28.51
CA ASP A 78 5.61 10.03 -29.05
C ASP A 78 7.15 10.12 -29.27
N SER A 79 7.83 8.97 -29.18
CA SER A 79 9.03 8.49 -29.90
C SER A 79 10.45 9.11 -29.76
N ALA A 80 11.41 8.22 -29.42
CA ALA A 80 12.63 7.82 -30.18
C ALA A 80 14.05 7.98 -29.55
N GLY A 81 14.74 6.82 -29.40
CA GLY A 81 16.21 6.58 -29.46
C GLY A 81 17.05 6.91 -28.21
N LYS A 82 18.15 6.23 -27.84
CA LYS A 82 18.96 5.16 -28.45
C LYS A 82 20.08 4.74 -27.45
N ASP A 83 20.50 3.47 -27.51
CA ASP A 83 21.82 2.83 -27.20
C ASP A 83 22.57 3.08 -25.86
N GLY A 84 23.01 1.99 -25.20
CA GLY A 84 24.10 2.02 -24.21
C GLY A 84 24.20 0.78 -23.30
N GLU A 85 25.33 0.08 -23.38
CA GLU A 85 25.64 -1.24 -22.84
C GLU A 85 26.16 -1.24 -21.37
N GLU A 86 26.15 -2.43 -20.77
CA GLU A 86 27.06 -2.97 -19.72
C GLU A 86 26.53 -3.33 -18.32
N LYS A 87 26.88 -4.57 -17.97
CA LYS A 87 26.66 -5.33 -16.74
C LYS A 87 27.44 -4.74 -15.57
N THR A 88 26.89 -4.79 -14.35
CA THR A 88 27.66 -5.29 -13.20
C THR A 88 26.78 -6.08 -12.22
N THR A 89 27.42 -7.09 -11.67
CA THR A 89 27.01 -8.13 -10.72
C THR A 89 26.74 -7.60 -9.32
N SER A 90 25.77 -8.16 -8.58
CA SER A 90 26.05 -9.02 -7.40
C SER A 90 24.88 -9.09 -6.39
N THR A 91 24.71 -10.29 -5.81
CA THR A 91 24.14 -10.58 -4.48
C THR A 91 22.65 -10.27 -4.28
N GLY A 92 21.69 -11.20 -4.24
CA GLY A 92 21.72 -12.56 -3.68
C GLY A 92 20.90 -12.59 -2.39
N ILE A 93 19.63 -13.01 -2.45
CA ILE A 93 18.94 -13.62 -1.31
C ILE A 93 18.02 -14.75 -1.79
N SER A 94 18.53 -15.96 -1.65
CA SER A 94 17.86 -17.22 -1.94
C SER A 94 16.89 -17.55 -0.79
N PHE A 95 15.58 -17.37 -1.01
CA PHE A 95 14.57 -17.96 -0.12
C PHE A 95 14.26 -19.39 -0.57
N PHE A 96 14.78 -20.37 0.20
CA PHE A 96 14.34 -21.77 0.35
C PHE A 96 13.87 -22.51 -0.91
N GLY A 97 14.57 -23.49 -1.47
CA GLY A 97 15.04 -24.67 -0.75
C GLY A 97 14.19 -25.92 -1.06
N ARG A 98 14.39 -26.47 -2.28
CA ARG A 98 14.39 -27.90 -2.61
C ARG A 98 13.04 -28.66 -2.75
N GLY A 99 12.62 -28.83 -4.02
CA GLY A 99 12.60 -30.17 -4.65
C GLY A 99 11.25 -30.78 -5.04
N LYS A 100 10.84 -30.64 -6.31
CA LYS A 100 10.28 -31.76 -7.10
C LYS A 100 10.32 -31.49 -8.61
N SER A 101 10.97 -32.40 -9.32
CA SER A 101 11.09 -32.46 -10.78
C SER A 101 9.71 -32.43 -11.47
N ARG A 102 9.49 -31.48 -12.40
CA ARG A 102 8.49 -31.59 -13.48
C ARG A 102 9.09 -31.02 -14.75
N SER A 103 9.39 -31.92 -15.69
CA SER A 103 9.92 -31.59 -17.01
C SER A 103 8.88 -30.92 -17.90
N ARG A 104 9.34 -29.88 -18.60
CA ARG A 104 9.01 -29.48 -19.98
C ARG A 104 7.53 -29.17 -20.32
N SER A 105 7.29 -27.90 -20.68
CA SER A 105 7.14 -27.53 -22.11
C SER A 105 7.28 -26.01 -22.30
N LYS A 106 8.16 -25.62 -23.24
CA LYS A 106 8.14 -24.29 -23.86
C LYS A 106 7.06 -24.30 -24.94
N SER A 107 6.23 -23.26 -24.96
CA SER A 107 6.07 -22.34 -26.10
C SER A 107 4.68 -21.72 -26.08
N ILE A 108 4.60 -20.42 -25.78
CA ILE A 108 3.85 -19.48 -26.62
C ILE A 108 4.34 -18.06 -26.32
N SER A 109 4.72 -17.37 -27.39
CA SER A 109 5.02 -15.93 -27.56
C SER A 109 5.30 -15.10 -26.30
N LYS A 110 6.60 -14.91 -26.04
CA LYS A 110 7.13 -13.75 -25.31
C LYS A 110 6.82 -12.50 -26.14
N ARG A 111 5.89 -11.67 -25.68
CA ARG A 111 5.78 -10.25 -26.06
C ARG A 111 5.78 -9.45 -24.77
N ASP A 112 6.69 -8.49 -24.70
CA ASP A 112 6.73 -7.34 -23.79
C ASP A 112 7.07 -7.61 -22.30
N GLY A 113 8.34 -7.97 -22.06
CA GLY A 113 8.90 -8.28 -20.73
C GLY A 113 9.30 -7.09 -19.86
N ASP A 114 8.48 -6.04 -19.80
CA ASP A 114 8.67 -4.90 -18.88
C ASP A 114 7.31 -4.41 -18.35
N GLY A 115 6.31 -4.31 -19.23
CA GLY A 115 4.93 -3.94 -18.86
C GLY A 115 4.22 -4.93 -17.93
N ASP A 116 4.46 -6.24 -18.10
CA ASP A 116 3.88 -7.29 -17.26
C ASP A 116 4.35 -7.17 -15.79
N THR A 117 5.61 -6.74 -15.59
CA THR A 117 6.20 -6.59 -14.25
C THR A 117 5.72 -5.34 -13.53
N GLU A 118 5.52 -4.23 -14.23
CA GLU A 118 4.95 -3.02 -13.63
C GLU A 118 3.46 -3.18 -13.31
N GLN A 119 2.71 -3.87 -14.18
CA GLN A 119 1.31 -4.21 -13.90
C GLN A 119 1.19 -5.11 -12.67
N ASP A 120 2.04 -6.14 -12.54
CA ASP A 120 2.06 -7.02 -11.36
C ASP A 120 2.33 -6.26 -10.06
N LYS A 121 3.26 -5.29 -10.08
CA LYS A 121 3.55 -4.44 -8.91
C LYS A 121 2.36 -3.55 -8.54
N GLN A 122 1.70 -2.95 -9.53
CA GLN A 122 0.52 -2.13 -9.31
C GLN A 122 -0.63 -2.94 -8.71
N GLU A 123 -0.85 -4.16 -9.21
CA GLU A 123 -1.84 -5.07 -8.63
C GLU A 123 -1.48 -5.48 -7.20
N ALA A 124 -0.20 -5.73 -6.91
CA ALA A 124 0.26 -6.07 -5.57
C ALA A 124 0.07 -4.89 -4.61
N GLN A 125 0.39 -3.67 -5.03
CA GLN A 125 0.16 -2.47 -4.23
C GLN A 125 -1.33 -2.23 -3.99
N ARG A 126 -2.18 -2.42 -5.01
CA ARG A 126 -3.64 -2.34 -4.86
C ARG A 126 -4.14 -3.35 -3.82
N LYS A 127 -3.69 -4.60 -3.89
CA LYS A 127 -4.04 -5.64 -2.92
C LYS A 127 -3.55 -5.29 -1.51
N LYS A 128 -2.34 -4.72 -1.39
CA LYS A 128 -1.81 -4.23 -0.10
C LYS A 128 -2.73 -3.15 0.48
N PHE A 129 -3.05 -2.12 -0.29
CA PHE A 129 -3.87 -1.00 0.18
C PHE A 129 -5.29 -1.44 0.53
N ALA A 130 -5.92 -2.28 -0.30
CA ALA A 130 -7.22 -2.85 0.02
C ALA A 130 -7.21 -3.64 1.33
N TYR A 131 -6.18 -4.47 1.55
CA TYR A 131 -6.04 -5.24 2.77
C TYR A 131 -5.86 -4.35 4.01
N VAL A 132 -4.95 -3.37 3.93
CA VAL A 132 -4.67 -2.46 5.05
C VAL A 132 -5.86 -1.56 5.35
N ALA A 133 -6.54 -1.03 4.32
CA ALA A 133 -7.76 -0.25 4.49
C ALA A 133 -8.88 -1.07 5.15
N CYS A 134 -9.03 -2.35 4.78
CA CYS A 134 -9.96 -3.26 5.43
C CYS A 134 -9.62 -3.46 6.92
N GLU A 135 -8.34 -3.61 7.26
CA GLU A 135 -7.88 -3.70 8.67
C GLU A 135 -8.17 -2.41 9.46
N VAL A 136 -8.01 -1.24 8.85
CA VAL A 136 -8.36 0.04 9.50
C VAL A 136 -9.86 0.13 9.77
N LEU A 137 -10.69 -0.14 8.76
CA LEU A 137 -12.16 -0.07 8.86
C LEU A 137 -12.75 -1.14 9.78
N SER A 138 -12.09 -2.29 9.91
CA SER A 138 -12.49 -3.37 10.82
C SER A 138 -11.84 -3.27 12.21
N SER A 139 -11.09 -2.20 12.48
CA SER A 139 -10.45 -2.01 13.77
C SER A 139 -11.47 -1.85 14.91
N GLU A 140 -11.10 -2.25 16.12
CA GLU A 140 -11.92 -2.08 17.32
C GLU A 140 -11.97 -0.62 17.83
N VAL A 141 -11.42 0.33 17.05
CA VAL A 141 -11.41 1.75 17.41
C VAL A 141 -12.81 2.32 17.15
N TRP A 142 -13.58 2.44 18.23
CA TRP A 142 -14.98 2.87 18.17
C TRP A 142 -15.19 4.18 17.41
N SER A 143 -14.29 5.15 17.54
CA SER A 143 -14.38 6.43 16.83
C SER A 143 -14.37 6.28 15.30
N ILE A 144 -13.69 5.27 14.76
CA ILE A 144 -13.66 5.00 13.32
C ILE A 144 -14.99 4.39 12.89
N THR A 145 -15.44 3.35 13.61
CA THR A 145 -16.72 2.69 13.34
C THR A 145 -17.91 3.63 13.46
N GLU A 146 -17.90 4.51 14.47
CA GLU A 146 -18.92 5.54 14.65
C GLU A 146 -18.97 6.47 13.43
N ALA A 147 -17.82 7.02 13.02
CA ALA A 147 -17.75 7.92 11.87
C ALA A 147 -18.25 7.25 10.58
N VAL A 148 -17.87 5.99 10.32
CA VAL A 148 -18.38 5.22 9.17
C VAL A 148 -19.91 5.08 9.22
N LEU A 149 -20.48 4.83 10.41
CA LEU A 149 -21.92 4.67 10.59
C LEU A 149 -22.70 6.00 10.60
N GLU A 150 -22.03 7.12 10.85
CA GLU A 150 -22.58 8.47 10.72
C GLU A 150 -22.74 8.85 9.25
N HIS A 151 -21.73 8.52 8.42
CA HIS A 151 -21.73 8.81 6.98
C HIS A 151 -22.31 7.69 6.11
N ARG A 152 -23.52 7.20 6.44
CA ARG A 152 -24.18 6.07 5.74
C ARG A 152 -24.44 6.27 4.24
N ALA A 153 -24.34 7.51 3.74
CA ALA A 153 -24.50 7.80 2.33
C ALA A 153 -23.46 7.09 1.46
N HIS A 154 -22.24 6.90 1.98
CA HIS A 154 -21.12 6.26 1.28
C HIS A 154 -21.14 4.73 1.31
N LEU A 155 -22.10 4.13 2.03
CA LEU A 155 -22.23 2.67 2.17
C LEU A 155 -23.29 2.06 1.23
N LYS A 156 -23.82 2.84 0.28
CA LYS A 156 -24.89 2.43 -0.65
C LYS A 156 -24.34 2.16 -2.04
#